data_AF-J9FRT7-F1
#
_entry.id   AF-J9FRT7-F1
#
_cell.length_a   1.000
_cell.length_b   1.000
_cell.length_c   1.000
_cell.angle_alpha   90.00
_cell.angle_beta   90.00
_cell.angle_gamma   90.00
#
_symmetry.space_group_name_H-M   'P 1'
#
loop_
_entity.id
_entity.type
_entity.pdbx_description
1 polymer ?
#
loop_
_entity_poly.entity_id
_entity_poly.type
_entity_poly.pdbx_seq_one_letter_code
_entity_poly.pdbx_strand_id
1 'polypeptide(L)'
;NLKKEDYHDGIICYNRAKTKNSRSDEAYMEMRVEPFIQATFNKYLAGADDEYLFVFHSRYKDADSFNAGVNVGIKKICKDMGMKKEEYYHGYTFRHTWATIAQN
;
A
#
# COMPACT_ATOMS: atom_id res chain seq x y z
N ASN A 1 0.53 -10.44 -1.58
CA ASN A 1 -0.67 -9.59 -1.67
C ASN A 1 -1.50 -9.80 -0.42
N LEU A 2 -2.14 -8.76 0.10
CA LEU A 2 -2.97 -8.87 1.30
C LEU A 2 -4.22 -9.70 1.02
N LYS A 3 -4.55 -10.60 1.94
CA LYS A 3 -5.74 -11.43 1.96
C LYS A 3 -6.80 -10.83 2.87
N LYS A 4 -8.05 -11.27 2.74
CA LYS A 4 -9.13 -10.82 3.64
C LYS A 4 -8.87 -11.16 5.09
N GLU A 5 -8.25 -12.31 5.36
CA GLU A 5 -7.85 -12.73 6.71
C GLU A 5 -6.81 -11.80 7.35
N ASP A 6 -6.07 -11.03 6.53
CA ASP A 6 -5.07 -10.06 7.00
C ASP A 6 -5.72 -8.76 7.52
N TYR A 7 -7.05 -8.60 7.46
CA TYR A 7 -7.74 -7.38 7.92
C TYR A 7 -8.85 -7.69 8.93
N HIS A 8 -8.69 -7.20 10.16
CA HIS A 8 -9.65 -7.39 11.24
C HIS A 8 -9.74 -6.12 12.10
N ASP A 9 -10.96 -5.73 12.47
CA ASP A 9 -11.24 -4.61 13.39
C ASP A 9 -10.50 -3.29 13.04
N GLY A 10 -10.37 -3.00 11.74
CA GLY A 10 -9.69 -1.79 11.27
C GLY A 10 -8.16 -1.89 11.28
N ILE A 11 -7.57 -3.07 11.46
CA ILE A 11 -6.13 -3.30 11.49
C ILE A 11 -5.74 -4.26 10.37
N ILE A 12 -4.70 -3.91 9.62
CA ILE A 12 -4.06 -4.81 8.65
C ILE A 12 -2.88 -5.50 9.34
N CYS A 13 -2.86 -6.82 9.35
CA CYS A 13 -1.84 -7.67 9.97
C CYS A 13 -1.17 -8.55 8.92
N TYR A 14 0.15 -8.48 8.78
CA TYR A 14 0.86 -9.22 7.73
C TYR A 14 2.36 -9.40 7.99
N ASN A 15 2.95 -10.42 7.38
CA ASN A 15 4.41 -10.63 7.37
C ASN A 15 5.05 -9.97 6.15
N ARG A 16 6.01 -9.06 6.36
CA ARG A 16 6.65 -8.33 5.25
C ARG A 16 7.54 -9.26 4.41
N ALA A 17 7.09 -9.54 3.18
CA ALA A 17 7.74 -10.46 2.24
C ALA A 17 9.26 -10.29 2.08
N LYS A 18 9.78 -9.06 2.01
CA LYS A 18 11.21 -8.80 1.81
C LYS A 18 12.10 -9.21 3.00
N THR A 19 11.55 -9.24 4.21
CA THR A 19 12.33 -9.42 5.46
C THR A 19 11.84 -10.55 6.33
N LYS A 20 10.76 -11.24 5.95
CA LYS A 20 10.16 -12.29 6.76
C LYS A 20 11.11 -13.44 7.07
N ASN A 21 11.98 -13.81 6.13
CA ASN A 21 12.90 -14.93 6.30
C ASN A 21 14.17 -14.57 7.10
N SER A 22 14.42 -13.28 7.35
CA SER A 22 15.62 -12.81 8.03
C SER A 22 15.36 -12.28 9.44
N ARG A 23 14.09 -12.07 9.82
CA ARG A 23 13.71 -11.63 11.16
C ARG A 23 13.13 -12.81 11.94
N SER A 24 13.45 -12.88 13.22
CA SER A 24 12.96 -13.94 14.11
C SER A 24 11.45 -13.87 14.36
N ASP A 25 10.84 -12.71 14.17
CA ASP A 25 9.40 -12.47 14.28
C ASP A 25 8.66 -12.56 12.94
N GLU A 26 9.28 -13.17 11.93
CA GLU A 26 8.78 -13.29 10.56
C GLU A 26 8.45 -11.94 9.89
N ALA A 27 9.01 -10.84 10.42
CA ALA A 27 8.70 -9.49 9.99
C ALA A 27 7.19 -9.17 10.04
N TYR A 28 6.51 -9.66 11.09
CA TYR A 28 5.13 -9.32 11.39
C TYR A 28 4.95 -7.80 11.57
N MET A 29 3.85 -7.29 11.03
CA MET A 29 3.47 -5.88 11.06
C MET A 29 1.97 -5.75 11.28
N GLU A 30 1.59 -4.76 12.09
CA GLU A 30 0.21 -4.31 12.25
C GLU A 30 0.10 -2.85 11.81
N MET A 31 -0.98 -2.50 11.11
CA MET A 31 -1.23 -1.15 10.66
C MET A 31 -2.70 -0.80 10.82
N ARG A 32 -2.98 0.17 11.71
CA ARG A 32 -4.32 0.73 11.86
C ARG A 32 -4.73 1.48 10.59
N VAL A 33 -5.91 1.17 10.08
CA VAL A 33 -6.58 1.88 9.00
C VAL A 33 -7.38 3.01 9.62
N GLU A 34 -6.96 4.24 9.38
CA GLU A 34 -7.61 5.42 9.94
C GLU A 34 -8.99 5.67 9.30
N PRO A 35 -10.03 6.05 10.06
CA PRO A 35 -11.38 6.22 9.53
C PRO A 35 -11.48 7.17 8.32
N PHE A 36 -10.63 8.19 8.25
CA PHE A 36 -10.66 9.16 7.16
C PHE A 36 -10.25 8.57 5.78
N ILE A 37 -9.51 7.46 5.76
CA ILE A 37 -9.18 6.75 4.50
C ILE A 37 -10.21 5.68 4.12
N GLN A 38 -11.24 5.44 4.95
CA GLN A 38 -12.15 4.31 4.78
C GLN A 38 -12.86 4.32 3.41
N ALA A 39 -13.24 5.49 2.90
CA ALA A 39 -13.86 5.60 1.57
C ALA A 39 -12.92 5.10 0.46
N THR A 40 -11.63 5.46 0.53
CA THR A 40 -10.61 5.00 -0.42
C THR A 40 -10.32 3.51 -0.23
N PHE A 41 -10.25 3.05 1.01
CA PHE A 41 -10.07 1.64 1.35
C PHE A 41 -11.18 0.78 0.74
N ASN A 42 -12.45 1.14 1.00
CA ASN A 42 -13.63 0.44 0.50
C ASN A 42 -13.71 0.41 -1.02
N LYS A 43 -13.33 1.51 -1.69
CA LYS A 43 -13.32 1.62 -3.16
C LYS A 43 -12.48 0.54 -3.85
N TYR A 44 -11.42 0.07 -3.19
CA TYR A 44 -10.48 -0.89 -3.78
C TYR A 44 -10.60 -2.30 -3.21
N LEU A 45 -11.58 -2.57 -2.34
CA LEU A 45 -11.85 -3.93 -1.88
C LEU A 45 -12.11 -4.87 -3.06
N ALA A 46 -11.63 -6.10 -2.95
CA ALA A 46 -12.00 -7.15 -3.89
C ALA A 46 -13.45 -7.62 -3.66
N GLY A 47 -13.99 -8.36 -4.63
CA GLY A 47 -15.35 -8.92 -4.54
C GLY A 47 -15.51 -9.89 -3.36
N ALA A 48 -16.73 -10.15 -2.93
CA ALA A 48 -17.03 -10.98 -1.76
C ALA A 48 -16.45 -12.40 -1.83
N ASP A 49 -16.38 -12.98 -3.04
CA ASP A 49 -15.88 -14.35 -3.27
C ASP A 49 -14.36 -14.43 -3.50
N ASP A 50 -13.66 -13.29 -3.49
CA ASP A 50 -12.23 -13.19 -3.74
C ASP A 50 -11.41 -13.44 -2.44
N GLU A 51 -10.27 -14.13 -2.48
CA GLU A 51 -9.44 -14.32 -1.28
C GLU A 51 -8.66 -13.05 -0.90
N TYR A 52 -8.37 -12.19 -1.88
CA TYR A 52 -7.55 -11.00 -1.69
C TYR A 52 -8.35 -9.87 -1.07
N LEU A 53 -7.69 -9.04 -0.26
CA LEU A 53 -8.32 -7.87 0.35
C LEU A 53 -8.66 -6.80 -0.68
N PHE A 54 -7.73 -6.55 -1.62
CA PHE A 54 -7.87 -5.52 -2.64
C PHE A 54 -7.91 -6.09 -4.04
N VAL A 55 -8.67 -5.43 -4.92
CA VAL A 55 -8.88 -5.80 -6.33
C VAL A 55 -7.63 -5.65 -7.22
N PHE A 56 -6.48 -5.28 -6.67
CA PHE A 56 -5.28 -4.99 -7.46
C PHE A 56 -4.72 -6.23 -8.18
N HIS A 57 -4.91 -7.43 -7.61
CA HIS A 57 -4.43 -8.67 -8.23
C HIS A 57 -5.13 -8.99 -9.56
N SER A 58 -6.38 -8.52 -9.75
CA SER A 58 -7.12 -8.71 -11.00
C SER A 58 -6.96 -7.53 -11.97
N ARG A 59 -6.63 -6.34 -11.46
CA ARG A 59 -6.42 -5.13 -12.28
C ARG A 59 -5.01 -5.01 -12.86
N TYR A 60 -4.03 -5.64 -12.23
CA TYR A 60 -2.64 -5.58 -12.61
C TYR A 60 -2.07 -6.98 -12.74
N LYS A 61 -1.15 -7.16 -13.69
CA LYS A 61 -0.52 -8.46 -13.95
C LYS A 61 0.27 -8.97 -12.73
N ASP A 62 0.92 -8.04 -12.03
CA ASP A 62 1.85 -8.31 -10.95
C ASP A 62 2.10 -7.05 -10.10
N ALA A 63 2.88 -7.19 -9.03
CA ALA A 63 3.24 -6.08 -8.16
C ALA A 63 4.04 -4.99 -8.88
N ASP A 64 4.86 -5.36 -9.87
CA ASP A 64 5.70 -4.40 -10.60
C ASP A 64 4.86 -3.49 -11.50
N SER A 65 3.91 -4.06 -12.24
CA SER A 65 2.96 -3.30 -13.05
C SER A 65 2.04 -2.41 -12.21
N PHE A 66 1.61 -2.87 -11.03
CA PHE A 66 0.91 -2.03 -10.06
C PHE A 66 1.76 -0.83 -9.61
N ASN A 67 2.99 -1.08 -9.17
CA ASN A 67 3.92 -0.05 -8.72
C ASN A 67 4.26 0.95 -9.82
N ALA A 68 4.41 0.49 -11.07
CA ALA A 68 4.62 1.35 -12.22
C ALA A 68 3.41 2.28 -12.44
N GLY A 69 2.19 1.74 -12.39
CA GLY A 69 0.95 2.51 -12.52
C GLY A 69 0.80 3.58 -11.43
N VAL A 70 1.07 3.22 -10.17
CA VAL A 70 1.07 4.17 -9.04
C VAL A 70 2.07 5.30 -9.28
N ASN A 71 3.30 4.99 -9.69
CA ASN A 71 4.32 6.01 -9.94
C ASN A 71 3.97 6.91 -11.14
N VAL A 72 3.30 6.40 -12.18
CA VAL A 72 2.80 7.24 -13.28
C VAL A 72 1.79 8.25 -12.75
N GLY A 73 0.84 7.82 -11.93
CA GLY A 73 -0.15 8.70 -11.30
C GLY A 73 0.48 9.79 -10.43
N ILE A 74 1.41 9.40 -9.54
CA ILE A 74 2.11 10.35 -8.66
C ILE A 74 2.91 11.38 -9.48
N LYS A 75 3.63 10.95 -10.51
CA LYS A 75 4.39 11.85 -11.39
C LYS A 75 3.49 12.87 -12.09
N LYS A 76 2.28 12.45 -12.51
CA LYS A 76 1.29 13.36 -13.10
C LYS A 76 0.88 14.42 -12.07
N ILE A 77 0.56 14.03 -10.84
CA ILE A 77 0.21 14.97 -9.77
C ILE A 77 1.36 15.94 -9.48
N CYS A 78 2.60 15.46 -9.36
CA CYS A 78 3.77 16.32 -9.13
C CYS A 78 3.95 17.35 -10.26
N LYS A 79 3.73 16.93 -11.51
CA LYS A 79 3.75 17.82 -12.67
C LYS A 79 2.65 18.87 -12.59
N ASP A 80 1.43 18.45 -12.28
CA ASP A 80 0.26 19.33 -12.17
C ASP A 80 0.42 20.33 -11.00
N MET A 81 1.20 19.98 -9.97
CA MET A 81 1.63 20.88 -8.89
C MET A 81 2.78 21.83 -9.26
N GLY A 82 3.33 21.74 -10.48
CA GLY A 82 4.43 22.60 -10.92
C GLY A 82 5.80 22.27 -10.33
N MET A 83 5.97 21.06 -9.77
CA MET A 83 7.25 20.63 -9.19
C MET A 83 8.32 20.45 -10.27
N LYS A 84 9.60 20.62 -9.90
CA LYS A 84 10.71 20.22 -10.78
C LYS A 84 10.84 18.70 -10.78
N LYS A 85 11.30 18.12 -11.88
CA LYS A 85 11.34 16.66 -12.07
C LYS A 85 12.22 15.97 -11.03
N GLU A 86 13.28 16.63 -10.59
CA GLU A 86 14.24 16.16 -9.59
C GLU A 86 13.62 16.07 -8.19
N GLU A 87 12.50 16.75 -7.96
CA GLU A 87 11.77 16.81 -6.69
C GLU A 87 10.54 15.90 -6.69
N TYR A 88 10.28 15.16 -7.77
CA TYR A 88 9.09 14.34 -7.88
C TYR A 88 9.02 13.27 -6.80
N TYR A 89 7.84 13.15 -6.21
CA TYR A 89 7.55 12.07 -5.29
C TYR A 89 7.37 10.75 -6.03
N HIS A 90 7.58 9.68 -5.27
CA HIS A 90 7.36 8.30 -5.69
C HIS A 90 6.57 7.56 -4.60
N GLY A 91 6.04 6.37 -4.92
CA GLY A 91 5.40 5.54 -3.90
C GLY A 91 6.30 5.29 -2.68
N TYR A 92 7.61 5.24 -2.90
CA TYR A 92 8.60 5.09 -1.84
C TYR A 92 8.73 6.31 -0.92
N THR A 93 8.52 7.52 -1.43
CA THR A 93 8.51 8.75 -0.62
C THR A 93 7.42 8.65 0.45
N PHE A 94 6.19 8.32 0.04
CA PHE A 94 5.06 8.17 0.96
C PHE A 94 5.27 7.04 1.96
N ARG A 95 5.85 5.92 1.52
CA ARG A 95 6.20 4.80 2.41
C ARG A 95 7.17 5.25 3.51
N HIS A 96 8.18 6.04 3.16
CA HIS A 96 9.12 6.58 4.13
C HIS A 96 8.46 7.54 5.11
N THR A 97 7.67 8.49 4.61
CA THR A 97 6.93 9.43 5.46
C THR A 97 6.04 8.70 6.45
N TRP A 98 5.28 7.68 5.99
CA TRP A 98 4.42 6.89 6.88
C TRP A 98 5.23 6.15 7.95
N ALA A 99 6.36 5.52 7.58
CA ALA A 99 7.22 4.85 8.54
C ALA A 99 7.74 5.80 9.61
N THR A 100 8.06 7.05 9.26
CA THR A 100 8.48 8.07 10.23
C THR A 100 7.32 8.54 11.12
N ILE A 101 6.13 8.73 10.55
CA ILE A 101 4.96 9.19 11.33
C ILE A 101 4.48 8.09 12.29
N ALA A 102 4.36 6.84 11.83
CA ALA A 102 3.85 5.72 12.62
C ALA A 102 4.85 5.22 13.69
N GLN A 103 6.08 5.72 13.70
CA GLN A 103 7.09 5.42 14.73
C GLN A 103 7.03 6.37 15.94
N ASN A 104 6.37 7.54 15.80
CA ASN A 104 6.23 8.54 16.86
C ASN A 104 4.87 8.41 17.56
#